data_AF-A0A919XZ93-F1
#
_entry.id   AF-A0A919XZ93-F1
#
_cell.length_a   1.000
_cell.length_b   1.000
_cell.length_c   1.000
_cell.angle_alpha   90.00
_cell.angle_beta   90.00
_cell.angle_gamma   90.00
#
_symmetry.space_group_name_H-M   'P 1'
#
loop_
_entity.id
_entity.type
_entity.pdbx_description
1 polymer ?
#
loop_
_entity_poly.entity_id
_entity_poly.type
_entity_poly.pdbx_seq_one_letter_code
_entity_poly.pdbx_strand_id
1 'polypeptide(L)'
;MNQIGSLGSIVFAVTPDTIRTFTEFTRTSASRWANHEVLGKKPVSQFIGPGLDTVSFTVHLDVRYGINPRKELDALVELERSGKAMPLIIGGKGIGVNKFKIISLEQPWTEIDNKGNLLKASAAITLEEYV
;
A
#
# COMPACT_ATOMS: atom_id res chain seq x y z
N MET A 1 22.74 -2.48 -5.46
CA MET A 1 21.27 -2.36 -5.57
C MET A 1 20.73 -2.44 -4.16
N ASN A 2 20.13 -1.36 -3.65
CA ASN A 2 19.55 -1.38 -2.30
C ASN A 2 18.04 -1.60 -2.44
N GLN A 3 17.62 -2.85 -2.23
CA GLN A 3 16.21 -3.19 -2.15
C GLN A 3 15.66 -2.77 -0.79
N ILE A 4 14.64 -1.92 -0.80
CA ILE A 4 13.97 -1.41 0.40
C ILE A 4 12.85 -2.36 0.80
N GLY A 5 12.12 -2.91 -0.18
CA GLY A 5 10.98 -3.77 0.09
C GLY A 5 10.32 -4.32 -1.17
N SER A 6 9.19 -4.99 -1.01
CA SER A 6 8.38 -5.49 -2.12
C SER A 6 6.92 -5.66 -1.73
N LEU A 7 6.01 -5.41 -2.67
CA LEU A 7 4.61 -5.80 -2.64
C LEU A 7 4.38 -6.82 -3.76
N GLY A 8 4.38 -8.10 -3.43
CA GLY A 8 4.32 -9.17 -4.44
C GLY A 8 5.43 -9.06 -5.48
N SER A 9 5.07 -8.80 -6.74
CA SER A 9 6.01 -8.62 -7.86
C SER A 9 6.63 -7.23 -7.96
N ILE A 10 6.09 -6.23 -7.26
CA ILE A 10 6.59 -4.85 -7.30
C ILE A 10 7.68 -4.70 -6.24
N VAL A 11 8.88 -4.25 -6.64
CA VAL A 11 10.07 -4.20 -5.78
C VAL A 11 10.50 -2.76 -5.51
N PHE A 12 10.33 -2.26 -4.29
CA PHE A 12 10.83 -0.93 -3.94
C PHE A 12 12.36 -0.97 -3.80
N ALA A 13 13.05 -0.17 -4.60
CA ALA A 13 14.50 -0.19 -4.68
C ALA A 13 15.08 1.17 -5.09
N VAL A 14 16.29 1.42 -4.62
CA VAL A 14 17.10 2.57 -5.01
C VAL A 14 18.41 2.07 -5.63
N THR A 15 18.66 2.54 -6.84
CA THR A 15 19.83 2.26 -7.66
C THR A 15 20.31 3.58 -8.28
N PRO A 16 21.56 3.66 -8.78
CA PRO A 16 22.04 4.86 -9.48
C PRO A 16 21.14 5.28 -10.66
N ASP A 17 20.54 4.30 -11.34
CA ASP A 17 19.73 4.54 -12.54
C ASP A 17 18.22 4.60 -12.25
N THR A 18 17.77 4.12 -11.10
CA THR A 18 16.35 3.96 -10.78
C THR A 18 16.01 4.18 -9.32
N ILE A 19 15.05 5.07 -9.05
CA ILE A 19 14.54 5.35 -7.69
C ILE A 19 13.05 5.02 -7.64
N ARG A 20 12.71 3.85 -7.10
CA ARG A 20 11.32 3.41 -6.83
C ARG A 20 11.12 3.26 -5.33
N THR A 21 10.70 4.34 -4.68
CA THR A 21 10.48 4.38 -3.22
C THR A 21 9.05 4.79 -2.87
N PHE A 22 8.66 4.54 -1.63
CA PHE A 22 7.41 4.99 -1.05
C PHE A 22 7.66 5.99 0.08
N THR A 23 6.63 6.79 0.38
CA THR A 23 6.56 7.77 1.45
C THR A 23 5.25 7.57 2.23
N GLU A 24 5.14 8.26 3.37
CA GLU A 24 3.89 8.30 4.17
C GLU A 24 3.37 6.92 4.59
N PHE A 25 4.28 5.97 4.81
CA PHE A 25 3.93 4.62 5.19
C PHE A 25 3.24 4.58 6.56
N THR A 26 2.00 4.09 6.58
CA THR A 26 1.17 3.97 7.78
C THR A 26 0.60 2.56 7.86
N ARG A 27 0.70 1.93 9.04
CA ARG A 27 0.00 0.68 9.37
C ARG A 27 -0.93 0.93 10.53
N THR A 28 -2.19 0.58 10.34
CA THR A 28 -3.26 0.67 11.33
C THR A 28 -3.68 -0.73 11.71
N SER A 29 -3.62 -1.04 13.01
CA SER A 29 -4.12 -2.30 13.55
C SER A 29 -5.35 -2.04 14.41
N ALA A 30 -6.40 -2.83 14.19
CA ALA A 30 -7.66 -2.68 14.89
C ALA A 30 -7.95 -3.89 15.79
N SER A 31 -8.55 -3.65 16.96
CA SER A 31 -9.13 -4.70 17.81
C SER A 31 -10.64 -4.55 17.85
N ARG A 32 -11.39 -5.65 17.80
CA ARG A 32 -12.86 -5.62 17.79
C ARG A 32 -13.40 -5.85 19.19
N TRP A 33 -14.22 -4.90 19.66
CA TRP A 33 -14.89 -4.93 20.95
C TRP A 33 -16.39 -4.71 20.77
N ALA A 34 -17.20 -5.45 21.50
CA ALA A 34 -18.64 -5.19 21.64
C ALA A 34 -18.89 -4.55 23.00
N ASN A 35 -19.65 -3.45 23.03
CA ASN A 35 -20.11 -2.86 24.27
C ASN A 35 -21.53 -3.35 24.56
N HIS A 36 -21.73 -3.92 25.74
CA HIS A 36 -23.03 -4.37 26.22
C HIS A 36 -23.57 -3.33 27.20
N GLU A 37 -24.69 -2.71 26.83
CA GLU A 37 -25.38 -1.73 27.67
C GLU A 37 -25.95 -2.38 28.93
N VAL A 38 -25.72 -1.77 30.09
CA VAL A 38 -26.23 -2.25 31.38
C VAL A 38 -26.98 -1.11 32.05
N LEU A 39 -28.28 -1.32 32.32
CA LEU A 39 -29.14 -0.29 32.88
C LEU A 39 -28.55 0.31 34.17
N GLY A 40 -28.37 1.62 34.18
CA GLY A 40 -27.85 2.37 35.34
C GLY A 40 -26.36 2.17 35.63
N LYS A 41 -25.60 1.51 34.74
CA LYS A 41 -24.16 1.26 34.90
C LYS A 41 -23.41 1.63 33.63
N LYS A 42 -22.08 1.69 33.73
CA LYS A 42 -21.23 1.82 32.54
C LYS A 42 -21.35 0.55 31.69
N PRO A 43 -21.33 0.67 30.35
CA PRO A 43 -21.32 -0.49 29.46
C PRO A 43 -20.13 -1.41 29.73
N VAL A 44 -20.34 -2.71 29.56
CA VAL A 44 -19.28 -3.71 29.71
C VAL A 44 -18.73 -4.03 28.33
N SER A 45 -17.44 -3.83 28.13
CA SER A 45 -16.75 -4.13 26.88
C SER A 45 -16.30 -5.60 26.84
N GLN A 46 -16.66 -6.31 25.78
CA GLN A 46 -16.24 -7.68 25.49
C GLN A 46 -15.32 -7.71 24.28
N PHE A 47 -14.15 -8.33 24.43
CA PHE A 47 -13.24 -8.56 23.31
C PHE A 47 -13.79 -9.65 22.39
N ILE A 48 -13.97 -9.31 21.12
CA ILE A 48 -14.50 -10.23 20.08
C ILE A 48 -13.33 -10.91 19.37
N GLY A 49 -12.21 -10.21 19.23
CA GLY A 49 -11.03 -10.70 18.50
C GLY A 49 -10.26 -9.57 17.82
N PRO A 50 -9.13 -9.90 17.18
CA PRO A 50 -8.43 -8.95 16.32
C PRO A 50 -9.32 -8.52 15.14
N GLY A 51 -9.13 -7.28 14.68
CA GLY A 51 -9.59 -6.80 13.39
C GLY A 51 -8.53 -7.03 12.31
N LEU A 52 -8.87 -6.70 11.07
CA LEU A 52 -7.91 -6.73 9.96
C LEU A 52 -7.03 -5.48 10.01
N ASP A 53 -5.75 -5.66 9.77
CA ASP A 53 -4.83 -4.55 9.61
C ASP A 53 -5.04 -3.84 8.27
N THR A 54 -4.85 -2.52 8.26
CA THR A 54 -4.81 -1.70 7.04
C THR A 54 -3.43 -1.07 6.91
N VAL A 55 -2.90 -1.02 5.69
CA VAL A 55 -1.63 -0.36 5.38
C VAL A 55 -1.84 0.63 4.25
N SER A 56 -1.32 1.84 4.38
CA SER A 56 -1.33 2.85 3.32
C SER A 56 0.05 3.46 3.11
N PHE A 57 0.37 3.77 1.85
CA PHE A 57 1.60 4.48 1.47
C PHE A 57 1.48 5.08 0.07
N THR A 58 2.33 6.05 -0.21
CA THR A 58 2.37 6.74 -1.50
C THR A 58 3.66 6.41 -2.24
N VAL A 59 3.57 6.00 -3.51
CA VAL A 59 4.71 5.78 -4.40
C VAL A 59 4.81 6.97 -5.36
N HIS A 60 5.99 7.58 -5.45
CA HIS A 60 6.24 8.67 -6.40
C HIS A 60 6.93 8.13 -7.66
N LEU A 61 6.41 8.50 -8.83
CA LEU A 61 6.86 8.02 -10.13
C LEU A 61 7.26 9.23 -10.97
N ASP A 62 8.52 9.26 -11.39
CA ASP A 62 9.07 10.36 -12.18
C ASP A 62 10.05 9.80 -13.22
N VAL A 63 9.93 10.26 -14.47
CA VAL A 63 10.85 9.90 -15.56
C VAL A 63 12.30 10.26 -15.26
N ARG A 64 12.54 11.28 -14.43
CA ARG A 64 13.88 11.70 -13.99
C ARG A 64 14.58 10.65 -13.14
N TYR A 65 13.80 9.73 -12.56
CA TYR A 65 14.31 8.61 -11.78
C TYR A 65 14.42 7.32 -12.59
N GLY A 66 14.48 7.40 -13.93
CA GLY A 66 14.67 6.25 -14.80
C GLY A 66 13.48 5.28 -14.84
N ILE A 67 12.31 5.69 -14.34
CA ILE A 67 11.08 4.90 -14.36
C ILE A 67 10.17 5.46 -15.44
N ASN A 68 9.40 4.60 -16.11
CA ASN A 68 8.29 5.05 -16.94
C ASN A 68 7.02 5.07 -16.07
N PRO A 69 6.49 6.24 -15.67
CA PRO A 69 5.35 6.31 -14.75
C PRO A 69 4.12 5.58 -15.28
N ARG A 70 3.87 5.68 -16.59
CA ARG A 70 2.71 5.02 -17.22
C ARG A 70 2.77 3.50 -17.04
N LYS A 71 3.91 2.89 -17.40
CA LYS A 71 4.10 1.44 -17.27
C LYS A 71 3.98 0.96 -15.84
N GLU A 72 4.50 1.73 -14.89
CA GLU A 72 4.48 1.36 -13.47
C GLU A 72 3.05 1.47 -12.88
N LEU A 73 2.29 2.49 -13.28
CA LEU A 73 0.87 2.61 -12.92
C LEU A 73 0.04 1.48 -13.52
N ASP A 74 0.28 1.11 -14.79
CA ASP A 74 -0.42 0.00 -15.44
C ASP A 74 -0.13 -1.33 -14.72
N ALA A 75 1.12 -1.57 -14.29
CA ALA A 75 1.48 -2.75 -13.50
C ALA A 75 0.79 -2.77 -12.12
N LEU A 76 0.66 -1.62 -11.46
CA LEU A 76 -0.09 -1.50 -10.21
C LEU A 76 -1.59 -1.80 -10.40
N VAL A 77 -2.18 -1.31 -11.50
CA VAL A 77 -3.59 -1.58 -11.86
C VAL A 77 -3.80 -3.06 -12.16
N GLU A 78 -2.88 -3.69 -12.90
CA GLU A 78 -2.96 -5.13 -13.16
C GLU A 78 -2.89 -5.93 -11.85
N LEU A 79 -2.00 -5.54 -10.94
CA LEU A 79 -1.85 -6.18 -9.64
C LEU A 79 -3.11 -6.05 -8.78
N GLU A 80 -3.71 -4.85 -8.73
CA GLU A 80 -4.97 -4.57 -8.04
C GLU A 80 -6.12 -5.39 -8.61
N ARG A 81 -6.31 -5.34 -9.94
CA ARG A 81 -7.36 -6.10 -10.64
C ARG A 81 -7.18 -7.61 -10.59
N SER A 82 -5.97 -8.10 -10.35
CA SER A 82 -5.72 -9.54 -10.21
C SER A 82 -6.40 -10.15 -8.98
N GLY A 83 -6.79 -9.33 -7.99
CA GLY A 83 -7.45 -9.78 -6.77
C GLY A 83 -6.56 -10.66 -5.87
N LYS A 84 -5.24 -10.63 -6.07
CA LYS A 84 -4.30 -11.49 -5.35
C LYS A 84 -3.91 -10.90 -4.00
N ALA A 85 -3.93 -11.73 -2.97
CA ALA A 85 -3.28 -11.43 -1.70
C ALA A 85 -1.78 -11.72 -1.79
N MET A 86 -0.96 -10.76 -1.36
CA MET A 86 0.49 -10.78 -1.51
C MET A 86 1.21 -10.43 -0.20
N PRO A 87 2.43 -10.94 0.02
CA PRO A 87 3.24 -10.46 1.12
C PRO A 87 3.70 -9.03 0.85
N LEU A 88 3.66 -8.20 1.89
CA LEU A 88 4.32 -6.91 1.93
C LEU A 88 5.61 -7.07 2.75
N ILE A 89 6.76 -6.78 2.16
CA ILE A 89 8.08 -6.93 2.79
C ILE A 89 8.76 -5.57 2.79
N ILE A 90 9.26 -5.14 3.95
CA ILE A 90 10.04 -3.90 4.10
C ILE A 90 11.25 -4.20 4.97
N GLY A 91 12.44 -3.77 4.54
CA GLY A 91 13.70 -4.00 5.27
C GLY A 91 14.03 -5.49 5.46
N GLY A 92 13.62 -6.34 4.51
CA GLY A 92 13.80 -7.79 4.59
C GLY A 92 12.86 -8.52 5.54
N LYS A 93 11.90 -7.82 6.16
CA LYS A 93 10.91 -8.41 7.07
C LYS A 93 9.50 -8.23 6.52
N GLY A 94 8.70 -9.30 6.58
CA GLY A 94 7.27 -9.22 6.28
C GLY A 94 6.56 -8.29 7.25
N ILE A 95 5.71 -7.42 6.72
CA ILE A 95 4.76 -6.64 7.49
C ILE A 95 3.58 -7.55 7.82
N GLY A 96 3.27 -7.70 9.11
CA GLY A 96 2.22 -8.60 9.57
C GLY A 96 2.59 -10.09 9.48
N VAL A 97 1.64 -10.95 9.85
CA VAL A 97 1.75 -12.42 9.69
C VAL A 97 1.09 -12.86 8.39
N ASN A 98 0.00 -12.20 8.02
CA ASN A 98 -0.82 -12.56 6.86
C ASN A 98 -0.43 -11.78 5.60
N LYS A 99 -1.07 -12.13 4.49
CA LYS A 99 -0.93 -11.42 3.22
C LYS A 99 -1.82 -10.18 3.21
N PHE A 100 -1.58 -9.30 2.25
CA PHE A 100 -2.34 -8.09 2.02
C PHE A 100 -2.94 -8.09 0.62
N LYS A 101 -4.17 -7.60 0.49
CA LYS A 101 -4.84 -7.32 -0.78
C LYS A 101 -4.94 -5.82 -1.00
N ILE A 102 -4.86 -5.37 -2.24
CA ILE A 102 -5.10 -3.96 -2.57
C ILE A 102 -6.60 -3.72 -2.51
N ILE A 103 -7.03 -2.72 -1.74
CA ILE A 103 -8.44 -2.31 -1.63
C ILE A 103 -8.70 -0.96 -2.32
N SER A 104 -7.67 -0.13 -2.48
CA SER A 104 -7.75 1.15 -3.18
C SER A 104 -6.40 1.51 -3.80
N LEU A 105 -6.47 2.09 -4.99
CA LEU A 105 -5.33 2.60 -5.75
C LEU A 105 -5.72 3.94 -6.37
N GLU A 106 -5.21 5.04 -5.82
CA GLU A 106 -5.43 6.39 -6.34
C GLU A 106 -4.18 6.86 -7.10
N GLN A 107 -4.38 7.45 -8.28
CA GLN A 107 -3.29 7.78 -9.19
C GLN A 107 -3.38 9.23 -9.69
N PRO A 108 -2.98 10.23 -8.89
CA PRO A 108 -2.89 11.60 -9.38
C PRO A 108 -1.76 11.74 -10.42
N TRP A 109 -2.11 12.27 -11.59
CA TRP A 109 -1.16 12.56 -12.67
C TRP A 109 -0.82 14.04 -12.63
N THR A 110 0.44 14.34 -12.31
CA THR A 110 0.86 15.71 -11.99
C THR A 110 1.46 16.44 -13.17
N GLU A 111 2.20 15.74 -14.05
CA GLU A 111 2.90 16.38 -15.16
C GLU A 111 2.80 15.53 -16.42
N ILE A 112 2.22 16.10 -17.47
CA ILE A 112 2.07 15.50 -18.79
C ILE A 112 2.71 16.46 -19.80
N ASP A 113 3.53 15.92 -20.70
CA ASP A 113 4.17 16.74 -21.73
C ASP A 113 3.20 17.14 -22.86
N ASN A 114 3.67 18.01 -23.76
CA ASN A 114 2.89 18.47 -24.91
C ASN A 114 2.58 17.38 -25.96
N LYS A 115 3.14 16.19 -25.80
CA LYS A 115 2.89 15.01 -26.65
C LYS A 115 1.98 13.98 -25.96
N GLY A 116 1.54 14.24 -24.73
CA GLY A 116 0.69 13.35 -23.94
C GLY A 116 1.44 12.29 -23.14
N ASN A 117 2.76 12.34 -23.04
CA ASN A 117 3.53 11.43 -22.20
C ASN A 117 3.45 11.85 -20.74
N LEU A 118 3.18 10.88 -19.87
CA LEU A 118 3.17 11.08 -18.43
C LEU A 118 4.61 11.17 -17.91
N LEU A 119 5.01 12.35 -17.43
CA LEU A 119 6.35 12.60 -16.89
C LEU A 119 6.41 12.34 -15.39
N LYS A 120 5.34 12.71 -14.66
CA LYS A 120 5.29 12.59 -13.21
C LYS A 120 3.89 12.23 -12.72
N ALA A 121 3.83 11.27 -11.80
CA ALA A 121 2.63 10.86 -11.11
C ALA A 121 2.95 10.35 -9.70
N SER A 122 1.91 10.11 -8.92
CA SER A 122 2.03 9.26 -7.73
C SER A 122 0.94 8.20 -7.70
N ALA A 123 1.13 7.19 -6.88
CA ALA A 123 0.17 6.14 -6.61
C ALA A 123 0.00 6.02 -5.09
N ALA A 124 -1.16 6.41 -4.56
CA ALA A 124 -1.54 6.16 -3.18
C ALA A 124 -2.21 4.78 -3.11
N ILE A 125 -1.60 3.88 -2.37
CA ILE A 125 -1.99 2.47 -2.30
C ILE A 125 -2.52 2.21 -0.90
N THR A 126 -3.73 1.64 -0.82
CA THR A 126 -4.28 1.13 0.44
C THR A 126 -4.47 -0.37 0.35
N LEU A 127 -3.94 -1.05 1.35
CA LEU A 127 -3.96 -2.49 1.50
C LEU A 127 -4.76 -2.86 2.74
N GLU A 128 -5.47 -3.98 2.65
CA GLU A 128 -6.12 -4.62 3.79
C GLU A 128 -5.56 -6.02 3.97
N GLU A 129 -5.39 -6.44 5.23
CA GLU A 129 -5.02 -7.80 5.58
C GLU A 129 -5.99 -8.82 4.98
N TYR A 130 -5.45 -9.96 4.58
CA TYR A 130 -6.19 -11.08 4.01
C TYR A 130 -5.83 -12.36 4.76
N VAL A 131 -6.84 -12.93 5.42
CA VAL A 131 -6.78 -14.16 6.22
C VAL A 131 -7.46 -15.29 5.47
#